data_AF-A0A4W2GNY5-F1
#
_entry.id   AF-A0A4W2GNY5-F1
#
_cell.length_a   1.000
_cell.length_b   1.000
_cell.length_c   1.000
_cell.angle_alpha   90.00
_cell.angle_beta   90.00
_cell.angle_gamma   90.00
#
_symmetry.space_group_name_H-M   'P 1'
#
loop_
_entity.id
_entity.type
_entity.pdbx_description
1 polymer ?
#
loop_
_entity_poly.entity_id
_entity_poly.type
_entity_poly.pdbx_seq_one_letter_code
_entity_poly.pdbx_strand_id
1 'polypeptide(L)'
;MAVETLSPDWEFDRVDDGSQKIHAEVQLKNYGKFLEEYTSQLRRIEDALDDSIGDVWDFNLDPIALKLLPYEQSSLLELIKTENKVLNKVITVYAALCCEIKKLKYEAETKFYNGLLFYGEGATDSSMVEGDCQIQMGRFISFLQLSSMMVRVSQGSIQKQVSHRILQKGRLKRATIWSSSTILGHIF
;
A
#
# COMPACT_ATOMS: atom_id res chain seq x y z
N MET A 1 -99.39 -17.70 -48.51
CA MET A 1 -99.47 -16.32 -49.01
C MET A 1 -98.89 -15.46 -47.89
N ALA A 2 -97.67 -14.93 -48.04
CA ALA A 2 -97.38 -13.62 -48.66
C ALA A 2 -98.02 -12.51 -47.79
N VAL A 3 -97.34 -11.48 -47.28
CA VAL A 3 -96.35 -10.59 -47.89
C VAL A 3 -95.63 -9.81 -46.77
N GLU A 4 -94.38 -9.46 -47.04
CA GLU A 4 -93.47 -8.54 -46.33
C GLU A 4 -94.05 -7.14 -46.05
N THR A 5 -93.54 -6.43 -45.05
CA THR A 5 -93.12 -5.00 -45.11
C THR A 5 -92.48 -4.63 -43.75
N LEU A 6 -91.15 -4.53 -43.65
CA LEU A 6 -90.35 -3.28 -43.72
C LEU A 6 -90.79 -2.22 -42.66
N SER A 7 -90.16 -2.11 -41.49
CA SER A 7 -89.08 -1.15 -41.11
C SER A 7 -89.28 -0.71 -39.63
N PRO A 8 -88.34 -0.04 -38.93
CA PRO A 8 -86.92 0.22 -39.22
C PRO A 8 -85.95 -0.37 -38.16
N ASP A 9 -84.73 -0.67 -38.59
CA ASP A 9 -83.56 -0.82 -37.72
C ASP A 9 -83.44 0.42 -36.83
N TRP A 10 -83.70 0.28 -35.55
CA TRP A 10 -83.24 1.21 -34.52
C TRP A 10 -82.12 0.51 -33.73
N GLU A 11 -81.03 0.14 -34.40
CA GLU A 11 -79.78 -0.06 -33.66
C GLU A 11 -79.26 1.32 -33.26
N PHE A 12 -79.19 1.56 -31.95
CA PHE A 12 -78.39 2.65 -31.43
C PHE A 12 -76.95 2.37 -31.89
N ASP A 13 -76.40 3.24 -32.75
CA ASP A 13 -74.96 3.22 -33.01
C ASP A 13 -74.26 3.20 -31.64
N ARG A 14 -73.44 2.17 -31.40
CA ARG A 14 -72.57 2.18 -30.23
C ARG A 14 -71.72 3.41 -30.38
N VAL A 15 -71.93 4.41 -29.52
CA VAL A 15 -71.07 5.58 -29.42
C VAL A 15 -69.73 5.10 -28.87
N ASP A 16 -68.90 4.53 -29.75
CA ASP A 16 -67.49 4.30 -29.51
C ASP A 16 -66.75 5.57 -29.93
N ASP A 17 -66.84 6.57 -29.07
CA ASP A 17 -66.20 7.88 -29.22
C ASP A 17 -64.65 7.79 -29.15
N GLY A 18 -64.07 6.59 -29.05
CA GLY A 18 -62.64 6.37 -28.84
C GLY A 18 -62.11 6.96 -27.51
N SER A 19 -62.96 7.65 -26.75
CA SER A 19 -62.63 8.42 -25.56
C SER A 19 -62.09 7.53 -24.44
N GLN A 20 -62.60 6.31 -24.30
CA GLN A 20 -62.09 5.31 -23.35
C GLN A 20 -60.66 4.87 -23.70
N LYS A 21 -60.37 4.67 -25.00
CA LYS A 21 -59.03 4.33 -25.47
C LYS A 21 -58.06 5.50 -25.24
N ILE A 22 -58.49 6.72 -25.55
CA ILE A 22 -57.72 7.94 -25.31
C ILE A 22 -57.44 8.13 -23.82
N HIS A 23 -58.45 7.92 -22.95
CA HIS A 23 -58.28 8.01 -21.50
C HIS A 23 -57.31 6.95 -20.98
N ALA A 24 -57.40 5.70 -21.47
CA ALA A 24 -56.48 4.63 -21.09
C ALA A 24 -55.03 4.96 -21.50
N GLU A 25 -54.82 5.46 -22.72
CA GLU A 25 -53.49 5.87 -23.20
C GLU A 25 -52.92 7.04 -22.39
N VAL A 26 -53.76 8.02 -22.02
CA VAL A 26 -53.35 9.15 -21.17
C VAL A 26 -52.96 8.67 -19.77
N GLN A 27 -53.72 7.76 -19.17
CA GLN A 27 -53.38 7.20 -17.85
C GLN A 27 -52.07 6.40 -17.90
N LEU A 28 -51.87 5.57 -18.94
CA LEU A 28 -50.62 4.83 -19.12
C LEU A 28 -49.40 5.76 -19.25
N LYS A 29 -49.54 6.88 -19.99
CA LYS A 29 -48.49 7.89 -20.08
C LYS A 29 -48.21 8.57 -18.74
N ASN A 30 -49.23 8.82 -17.94
CA ASN A 30 -49.07 9.41 -16.61
C ASN A 30 -48.33 8.47 -15.65
N TYR A 31 -48.68 7.18 -15.64
CA TYR A 31 -47.96 6.18 -14.84
C TYR A 31 -46.52 5.99 -15.30
N GLY A 32 -46.26 6.01 -16.62
CA GLY A 32 -44.91 5.96 -17.17
C GLY A 32 -44.04 7.12 -16.68
N LYS A 33 -44.55 8.35 -16.76
CA LYS A 33 -43.87 9.56 -16.26
C LYS A 33 -43.59 9.49 -14.75
N PHE A 34 -44.56 9.02 -13.97
CA PHE A 34 -44.40 8.86 -12.53
C PHE A 34 -43.24 7.90 -12.18
N LEU A 35 -43.18 6.74 -12.85
CA LEU A 35 -42.12 5.75 -12.61
C LEU A 35 -40.75 6.28 -13.03
N GLU A 36 -40.67 7.02 -14.13
CA GLU A 36 -39.43 7.64 -14.60
C GLU A 36 -38.91 8.69 -13.61
N GLU A 37 -39.82 9.54 -13.09
CA GLU A 37 -39.48 10.55 -12.09
C GLU A 37 -39.06 9.92 -10.75
N TYR A 38 -39.73 8.86 -10.31
CA TYR A 38 -39.37 8.12 -9.10
C TYR A 38 -38.00 7.42 -9.24
N THR A 39 -37.74 6.81 -10.39
CA THR A 39 -36.44 6.18 -10.69
C THR A 39 -35.33 7.22 -10.72
N SER A 40 -35.60 8.41 -11.28
CA SER A 40 -34.64 9.52 -11.25
C SER A 40 -34.35 10.00 -9.83
N GLN A 41 -35.34 10.00 -8.93
CA GLN A 41 -35.11 10.37 -7.52
C GLN A 41 -34.25 9.34 -6.80
N LEU A 42 -34.51 8.05 -7.00
CA LEU A 42 -33.70 6.97 -6.43
C LEU A 42 -32.24 7.05 -6.89
N ARG A 43 -32.02 7.31 -8.19
CA ARG A 43 -30.68 7.48 -8.74
C ARG A 43 -29.93 8.67 -8.12
N ARG A 44 -30.61 9.80 -7.90
CA ARG A 44 -29.99 10.96 -7.23
C ARG A 44 -29.59 10.65 -5.78
N ILE A 45 -30.35 9.80 -5.09
CA ILE A 45 -30.01 9.38 -3.72
C ILE A 45 -28.79 8.44 -3.75
N GLU A 46 -28.75 7.50 -4.70
CA GLU A 46 -27.60 6.61 -4.92
C GLU A 46 -26.33 7.40 -5.23
N ASP A 47 -26.39 8.33 -6.19
CA ASP A 47 -25.26 9.19 -6.57
C ASP A 47 -24.75 10.01 -5.37
N ALA A 48 -25.66 10.56 -4.54
CA ALA A 48 -25.28 11.33 -3.35
C ALA A 48 -24.71 10.49 -2.21
N LEU A 49 -25.06 9.20 -2.13
CA LEU A 49 -24.52 8.27 -1.14
C LEU A 49 -23.14 7.75 -1.55
N ASP A 50 -22.89 7.52 -2.84
CA ASP A 50 -21.62 7.02 -3.37
C ASP A 50 -20.46 7.99 -3.06
N ASP A 51 -20.69 9.30 -3.24
CA ASP A 51 -19.73 10.37 -2.93
C ASP A 51 -19.40 10.47 -1.41
N SER A 52 -20.29 9.99 -0.52
CA SER A 52 -20.14 10.11 0.94
C SER A 52 -19.56 8.87 1.61
N ILE A 53 -19.62 7.70 0.96
CA ILE A 53 -19.30 6.40 1.59
C ILE A 53 -17.86 5.94 1.27
N GLY A 54 -17.23 6.47 0.23
CA GLY A 54 -15.92 6.02 -0.25
C GLY A 54 -14.72 6.26 0.69
N ASP A 55 -14.65 7.41 1.35
CA ASP A 55 -13.42 7.82 2.09
C ASP A 55 -13.49 7.64 3.62
N VAL A 56 -14.70 7.59 4.21
CA VAL A 56 -14.87 7.58 5.68
C VAL A 56 -14.99 6.16 6.25
N TRP A 57 -15.30 5.16 5.42
CA TRP A 57 -15.58 3.79 5.85
C TRP A 57 -14.55 2.76 5.36
N ASP A 58 -13.35 3.19 4.96
CA ASP A 58 -12.25 2.22 4.77
C ASP A 58 -11.78 1.74 6.15
N PHE A 59 -12.30 0.58 6.56
CA PHE A 59 -11.94 -0.11 7.81
C PHE A 59 -10.44 -0.44 7.93
N ASN A 60 -9.65 -0.29 6.87
CA ASN A 60 -8.19 -0.46 6.89
C ASN A 60 -7.43 0.86 7.08
N LEU A 61 -8.09 2.01 6.92
CA LEU A 61 -7.54 3.34 7.19
C LEU A 61 -7.76 3.67 8.66
N ASP A 62 -6.90 3.13 9.52
CA ASP A 62 -6.89 3.46 10.94
C ASP A 62 -6.52 4.96 11.12
N PRO A 63 -7.44 5.85 11.53
CA PRO A 63 -7.20 7.29 11.54
C PRO A 63 -6.18 7.70 12.62
N ILE A 64 -5.83 6.82 13.56
CA ILE A 64 -4.89 7.09 14.65
C ILE A 64 -3.95 5.89 14.85
N ALA A 65 -2.85 5.87 14.10
CA ALA A 65 -1.78 4.90 14.33
C ALA A 65 -0.95 5.27 15.58
N LEU A 66 -1.24 4.64 16.73
CA LEU A 66 -0.45 4.82 17.95
C LEU A 66 0.84 3.98 17.91
N LYS A 67 1.97 4.64 17.66
CA LYS A 67 3.29 3.99 17.68
C LYS A 67 3.88 3.94 19.10
N LEU A 68 3.49 2.90 19.85
CA LEU A 68 4.05 2.62 21.17
C LEU A 68 5.45 2.00 21.04
N LEU A 69 6.48 2.84 20.95
CA LEU A 69 7.87 2.41 21.06
C LEU A 69 8.29 2.42 22.54
N PRO A 70 8.90 1.33 23.05
CA PRO A 70 9.47 1.35 24.39
C PRO A 70 10.54 2.46 24.47
N TYR A 71 10.34 3.42 25.37
CA TYR A 71 11.27 4.52 25.62
C TYR A 71 12.11 4.19 26.84
N GLU A 72 13.38 3.89 26.61
CA GLU A 72 14.35 3.58 27.67
C GLU A 72 15.24 4.80 27.92
N GLN A 73 15.32 5.26 29.17
CA GLN A 73 16.14 6.43 29.56
C GLN A 73 17.63 6.09 29.74
N SER A 74 17.97 4.80 29.84
CA SER A 74 19.35 4.34 30.05
C SER A 74 20.14 4.30 28.74
N SER A 75 21.41 4.68 28.78
CA SER A 75 22.27 4.63 27.60
C SER A 75 22.69 3.19 27.28
N LEU A 76 22.83 2.85 25.99
CA LEU A 76 23.28 1.53 25.54
C LEU A 76 24.57 1.06 26.23
N LEU A 77 25.52 1.99 26.48
CA LEU A 77 26.78 1.70 27.17
C LEU A 77 26.59 1.34 28.65
N GLU A 78 25.55 1.87 29.27
CA GLU A 78 25.18 1.58 30.66
C GLU A 78 24.53 0.21 30.79
N LEU A 79 23.70 -0.20 29.83
CA LEU A 79 23.16 -1.56 29.76
C LEU A 79 24.23 -2.63 29.55
N ILE A 80 25.30 -2.31 28.81
CA ILE A 80 26.33 -3.27 28.41
C ILE A 80 27.43 -3.44 29.48
N LYS A 81 27.45 -2.58 30.52
CA LYS A 81 28.45 -2.64 31.58
C LYS A 81 28.42 -4.00 32.27
N THR A 82 29.50 -4.73 32.08
CA THR A 82 29.76 -6.05 32.68
C THR A 82 31.13 -6.02 33.35
N GLU A 83 31.30 -6.82 34.40
CA GLU A 83 32.55 -6.89 35.18
C GLU A 83 33.72 -7.44 34.36
N ASN A 84 33.43 -8.24 33.33
CA ASN A 84 34.43 -8.76 32.41
C ASN A 84 34.85 -7.69 31.38
N LYS A 85 36.05 -7.14 31.56
CA LYS A 85 36.65 -6.11 30.69
C LYS A 85 36.76 -6.51 29.21
N VAL A 86 36.97 -7.79 28.90
CA VAL A 86 37.07 -8.28 27.52
C VAL A 86 35.70 -8.35 26.87
N LEU A 87 34.73 -8.92 27.60
CA LEU A 87 33.35 -9.02 27.15
C LEU A 87 32.74 -7.63 26.89
N ASN A 88 32.97 -6.69 27.80
CA ASN A 88 32.46 -5.33 27.68
C ASN A 88 32.95 -4.64 26.38
N LYS A 89 34.22 -4.80 26.01
CA LYS A 89 34.76 -4.28 24.73
C LYS A 89 34.11 -4.93 23.51
N VAL A 90 33.94 -6.25 23.54
CA VAL A 90 33.33 -6.99 22.42
C VAL A 90 31.87 -6.57 22.22
N ILE A 91 31.09 -6.50 23.30
CA ILE A 91 29.68 -6.11 23.22
C ILE A 91 29.55 -4.64 22.82
N THR A 92 30.42 -3.74 23.30
CA THR A 92 30.44 -2.33 22.87
C THR A 92 30.63 -2.19 21.35
N VAL A 93 31.59 -2.93 20.77
CA VAL A 93 31.81 -2.91 19.31
C VAL A 93 30.59 -3.48 18.57
N TYR A 94 30.01 -4.57 19.06
CA TYR A 94 28.83 -5.18 18.44
C TYR A 94 27.62 -4.24 18.48
N ALA A 95 27.39 -3.59 19.62
CA ALA A 95 26.29 -2.66 19.81
C ALA A 95 26.44 -1.42 18.92
N ALA A 96 27.65 -0.90 18.77
CA ALA A 96 27.94 0.19 17.84
C ALA A 96 27.64 -0.20 16.38
N LEU A 97 28.04 -1.40 15.94
CA LEU A 97 27.74 -1.93 14.61
C LEU A 97 26.23 -2.12 14.38
N CYS A 98 25.50 -2.61 15.39
CA CYS A 98 24.04 -2.74 15.31
C CYS A 98 23.36 -1.37 15.19
N CYS A 99 23.80 -0.37 15.93
CA CYS A 99 23.29 1.00 15.83
C CYS A 99 23.56 1.60 14.44
N GLU A 100 24.75 1.37 13.88
CA GLU A 100 25.11 1.80 12.52
C GLU A 100 24.17 1.21 11.47
N ILE A 101 23.90 -0.09 11.54
CA ILE A 101 22.97 -0.77 10.61
C ILE A 101 21.54 -0.24 10.76
N LYS A 102 21.06 -0.05 11.99
CA LYS A 102 19.73 0.54 12.23
C LYS A 102 19.61 1.93 11.61
N LYS A 103 20.65 2.76 11.75
CA LYS A 103 20.70 4.11 11.15
C LYS A 103 20.71 4.05 9.62
N LEU A 104 21.52 3.18 9.04
CA LEU A 104 21.57 2.94 7.59
C LEU A 104 20.22 2.49 7.04
N LYS A 105 19.54 1.56 7.73
CA LYS A 105 18.20 1.10 7.36
C LYS A 105 17.18 2.24 7.35
N TYR A 106 17.14 3.04 8.43
CA TYR A 106 16.23 4.16 8.56
C TYR A 106 16.47 5.22 7.46
N GLU A 107 17.73 5.50 7.15
CA GLU A 107 18.08 6.44 6.09
C GLU A 107 17.69 5.92 4.70
N ALA A 108 17.82 4.61 4.45
CA ALA A 108 17.35 3.97 3.23
C ALA A 108 15.83 4.09 3.05
N GLU A 109 15.07 3.76 4.09
CA GLU A 109 13.59 3.80 4.09
C GLU A 109 13.06 5.21 3.87
N THR A 110 13.66 6.20 4.54
CA THR A 110 13.16 7.59 4.50
C THR A 110 13.57 8.35 3.25
N LYS A 111 14.82 8.18 2.79
CA LYS A 111 15.37 8.99 1.69
C LYS A 111 15.32 8.32 0.33
N PHE A 112 15.46 6.99 0.27
CA PHE A 112 15.70 6.31 -1.00
C PHE A 112 14.50 5.50 -1.51
N TYR A 113 13.72 4.88 -0.62
CA TYR A 113 12.63 4.00 -1.05
C TYR A 113 11.54 4.76 -1.82
N ASN A 114 11.09 5.91 -1.31
CA ASN A 114 10.10 6.73 -2.01
C ASN A 114 10.62 7.24 -3.36
N GLY A 115 11.88 7.70 -3.41
CA GLY A 115 12.49 8.20 -4.64
C GLY A 115 12.70 7.13 -5.71
N LEU A 116 12.91 5.88 -5.31
CA LEU A 116 12.98 4.72 -6.22
C LEU A 116 11.60 4.23 -6.65
N LEU A 117 10.62 4.27 -5.75
CA LEU A 117 9.26 3.81 -6.02
C LEU A 117 8.57 4.69 -7.06
N PHE A 118 8.72 6.01 -6.93
CA PHE A 118 8.10 7.00 -7.83
C PHE A 118 8.98 7.37 -9.04
N TYR A 119 10.08 6.63 -9.27
CA TYR A 119 10.95 6.92 -10.40
C TYR A 119 10.26 6.60 -11.73
N GLY A 120 10.07 7.63 -12.56
CA GLY A 120 9.43 7.51 -13.87
C GLY A 120 7.90 7.70 -13.87
N GLU A 121 7.28 7.90 -12.70
CA GLU A 121 5.81 8.05 -12.59
C GLU A 121 5.27 9.43 -13.05
N GLY A 122 6.16 10.35 -13.42
CA GLY A 122 5.81 11.70 -13.90
C GLY A 122 5.85 11.89 -15.41
N ALA A 123 6.04 10.83 -16.19
CA ALA A 123 6.05 10.91 -17.66
C ALA A 123 4.61 10.78 -18.18
N THR A 124 3.96 11.92 -18.47
CA THR A 124 2.71 11.93 -19.22
C THR A 124 3.02 11.59 -20.69
N ASP A 125 2.39 10.53 -21.21
CA ASP A 125 2.63 10.00 -22.56
C ASP A 125 2.38 11.01 -23.70
N SER A 126 1.74 12.15 -23.42
CA SER A 126 1.20 13.04 -24.45
C SER A 126 2.05 14.26 -24.83
N SER A 127 3.23 14.52 -24.23
CA SER A 127 4.03 15.69 -24.62
C SER A 127 5.52 15.68 -24.23
N MET A 128 6.18 14.53 -24.20
CA MET A 128 7.62 14.51 -23.93
C MET A 128 8.39 14.93 -25.20
N VAL A 129 9.11 16.05 -25.14
CA VAL A 129 10.00 16.50 -26.22
C VAL A 129 11.22 15.58 -26.23
N GLU A 130 11.76 15.27 -27.41
CA GLU A 130 13.00 14.50 -27.56
C GLU A 130 14.13 15.19 -26.76
N GLY A 131 14.60 14.53 -25.69
CA GLY A 131 15.57 15.13 -24.75
C GLY A 131 15.08 15.19 -23.30
N ASP A 132 13.77 15.23 -23.04
CA ASP A 132 13.23 15.40 -21.69
C ASP A 132 13.50 14.20 -20.77
N CYS A 133 13.46 13.00 -21.32
CA CYS A 133 13.83 11.76 -20.61
C CYS A 133 15.31 11.80 -20.16
N GLN A 134 16.20 12.33 -21.00
CA GLN A 134 17.63 12.47 -20.72
C GLN A 134 17.87 13.51 -19.63
N ILE A 135 17.10 14.61 -19.62
CA ILE A 135 17.17 15.64 -18.57
C ILE A 135 16.63 15.11 -17.24
N GLN A 136 15.52 14.37 -17.24
CA GLN A 136 14.99 13.72 -16.04
C GLN A 136 15.97 12.68 -15.48
N MET A 137 16.56 11.85 -16.34
CA MET A 137 17.63 10.92 -15.97
C MET A 137 18.85 11.66 -15.39
N GLY A 138 19.25 12.77 -16.02
CA GLY A 138 20.36 13.61 -15.56
C GLY A 138 20.11 14.25 -14.19
N ARG A 139 18.86 14.58 -13.84
CA ARG A 139 18.49 15.05 -12.50
C ARG A 139 18.51 13.92 -11.46
N PHE A 140 18.17 12.70 -11.88
CA PHE A 140 18.14 11.52 -11.01
C PHE A 140 19.51 10.88 -10.79
N ILE A 141 20.51 11.17 -11.64
CA ILE A 141 21.85 10.57 -11.52
C ILE A 141 22.51 10.86 -10.18
N SER A 142 22.35 12.06 -9.64
CA SER A 142 22.89 12.47 -8.35
C SER A 142 22.28 11.64 -7.21
N PHE A 143 20.99 11.33 -7.32
CA PHE A 143 20.29 10.46 -6.38
C PHE A 143 20.77 9.01 -6.48
N LEU A 144 20.92 8.48 -7.69
CA LEU A 144 21.48 7.14 -7.92
C LEU A 144 22.91 7.02 -7.39
N GLN A 145 23.72 8.04 -7.58
CA GLN A 145 25.10 8.08 -7.09
C GLN A 145 25.16 8.04 -5.56
N LEU A 146 24.27 8.78 -4.88
CA LEU A 146 24.12 8.72 -3.43
C LEU A 146 23.63 7.35 -2.95
N SER A 147 22.68 6.73 -3.66
CA SER A 147 22.21 5.37 -3.33
C SER A 147 23.33 4.34 -3.47
N SER A 148 24.18 4.46 -4.50
CA SER A 148 25.34 3.59 -4.71
C SER A 148 26.40 3.76 -3.62
N MET A 149 26.57 4.97 -3.10
CA MET A 149 27.45 5.26 -1.97
C MET A 149 26.93 4.58 -0.70
N MET A 150 25.62 4.68 -0.44
CA MET A 150 24.98 4.01 0.70
C MET A 150 25.10 2.48 0.62
N VAL A 151 24.91 1.88 -0.56
CA VAL A 151 25.11 0.44 -0.78
C VAL A 151 26.55 0.02 -0.50
N ARG A 152 27.54 0.83 -0.89
CA ARG A 152 28.95 0.54 -0.59
C ARG A 152 29.25 0.60 0.92
N VAL A 153 28.68 1.59 1.63
CA VAL A 153 28.83 1.68 3.09
C VAL A 153 28.19 0.49 3.78
N SER A 154 26.97 0.09 3.39
CA SER A 154 26.28 -1.04 3.99
C SER A 154 27.00 -2.37 3.73
N GLN A 155 27.56 -2.58 2.53
CA GLN A 155 28.42 -3.73 2.24
C GLN A 155 29.68 -3.76 3.12
N GLY A 156 30.31 -2.61 3.35
CA GLY A 156 31.46 -2.48 4.25
C GLY A 156 31.13 -2.89 5.70
N SER A 157 29.99 -2.46 6.21
CA SER A 157 29.54 -2.80 7.57
C SER A 157 29.18 -4.29 7.69
N ILE A 158 28.59 -4.91 6.65
CA ILE A 158 28.34 -6.36 6.58
C ILE A 158 29.66 -7.14 6.53
N GLN A 159 30.62 -6.72 5.70
CA GLN A 159 31.95 -7.36 5.61
C GLN A 159 32.69 -7.33 6.95
N LYS A 160 32.62 -6.21 7.70
CA LYS A 160 33.14 -6.13 9.06
C LYS A 160 32.47 -7.15 9.99
N GLN A 161 31.15 -7.32 9.94
CA GLN A 161 30.45 -8.32 10.74
C GLN A 161 30.86 -9.75 10.39
N VAL A 162 30.94 -10.08 9.09
CA VAL A 162 31.37 -11.40 8.62
C VAL A 162 32.80 -11.69 9.08
N SER A 163 33.71 -10.72 8.93
CA SER A 163 35.10 -10.84 9.36
C SER A 163 35.23 -11.07 10.86
N HIS A 164 34.48 -10.32 11.69
CA HIS A 164 34.43 -10.55 13.13
C HIS A 164 33.89 -11.94 13.49
N ARG A 165 32.86 -12.44 12.78
CA ARG A 165 32.27 -13.78 12.98
C ARG A 165 33.27 -14.89 12.62
N ILE A 166 34.00 -14.74 11.52
CA ILE A 166 35.03 -15.69 11.07
C ILE A 166 36.19 -15.69 12.06
N LEU A 167 36.65 -14.51 12.50
CA LEU A 167 37.77 -14.39 13.43
C LEU A 167 37.46 -14.98 14.81
N GLN A 168 36.21 -14.84 15.29
CA GLN A 168 35.76 -15.51 16.51
C GLN A 168 35.67 -17.04 16.34
N LYS A 169 35.09 -17.55 15.23
CA LYS A 169 35.07 -19.00 14.97
C LYS A 169 36.48 -19.59 14.84
N GLY A 170 37.41 -18.85 14.23
CA GLY A 170 38.81 -19.26 14.10
C GLY A 170 39.62 -19.22 15.41
N ARG A 171 39.27 -18.33 16.34
CA ARG A 171 39.83 -18.33 17.71
C ARG A 171 39.24 -19.45 18.57
N LEU A 172 37.93 -19.71 18.45
CA LEU A 172 37.26 -20.77 19.20
C LEU A 172 37.79 -22.16 18.82
N LYS A 173 37.98 -22.42 17.51
CA LYS A 173 38.61 -23.66 17.03
C LYS A 173 40.02 -23.87 17.57
N ARG A 174 40.84 -22.81 17.64
CA ARG A 174 42.20 -22.89 18.21
C ARG A 174 42.19 -23.13 19.72
N ALA A 175 41.25 -22.55 20.45
CA ALA A 175 41.10 -22.78 21.89
C ALA A 175 40.67 -24.22 22.21
N THR A 176 39.77 -24.81 21.42
CA THR A 176 39.38 -26.23 21.57
C THR A 176 40.51 -27.20 21.21
N ILE A 177 41.36 -26.87 20.22
CA ILE A 177 42.52 -27.67 19.87
C ILE A 177 43.55 -27.64 21.00
N TRP A 178 43.86 -26.46 21.55
CA TRP A 178 44.75 -26.33 22.70
C TRP A 178 44.22 -27.06 23.93
N SER A 179 42.92 -26.94 24.23
CA SER A 179 42.29 -27.69 25.33
C SER A 179 42.39 -29.21 25.13
N SER A 180 42.22 -29.71 23.90
CA SER A 180 42.32 -31.15 23.62
C SER A 180 43.77 -31.66 23.72
N SER A 181 44.74 -30.85 23.27
CA SER A 181 46.17 -31.19 23.39
C SER A 181 46.66 -31.19 24.84
N THR A 182 46.20 -30.26 25.68
CA THR A 182 46.57 -30.23 27.11
C THR A 182 45.96 -31.40 27.89
N ILE A 183 44.75 -31.84 27.53
CA ILE A 183 44.12 -33.01 28.15
C ILE A 183 44.83 -34.30 27.74
N LEU A 184 45.28 -34.42 26.49
CA LEU A 184 46.07 -35.59 26.04
C LEU A 184 47.45 -35.66 26.71
N GLY A 185 48.08 -34.51 26.99
CA GLY A 185 49.39 -34.46 27.66
C GLY A 185 49.36 -34.78 29.16
N HIS A 186 48.19 -34.89 29.78
CA HIS A 186 48.02 -35.30 31.18
C HIS A 186 47.61 -36.77 31.34
N ILE A 187 47.36 -37.49 30.23
CA ILE A 187 46.93 -38.90 30.21
C ILE A 187 48.10 -39.83 29.81
N PHE A 188 49.27 -39.29 29.47
CA PHE A 188 50.52 -40.04 29.23
C PHE A 188 51.62 -39.67 30.22
#